data_AF-A0A538CEY5-F1
#
_entry.id   AF-A0A538CEY5-F1
#
_cell.length_a   1.000
_cell.length_b   1.000
_cell.length_c   1.000
_cell.angle_alpha   90.00
_cell.angle_beta   90.00
_cell.angle_gamma   90.00
#
_symmetry.space_group_name_H-M   'P 1'
#
loop_
_entity.id
_entity.type
_entity.pdbx_description
1 polymer ?
#
loop_
_entity_poly.entity_id
_entity_poly.type
_entity_poly.pdbx_seq_one_letter_code
_entity_poly.pdbx_strand_id
1 'polypeptide(L)'
;MFVDPAPPAGHPAAIAFWDLHRGLFARGSTVWLTTDGGRSFRVVLRTHKRITGLQAFAGRDAIVDLNRPAALRTLDGGRSWRGFRYRYTADFATTRVALGLRAGRFELVRGLRLTRDGGASWRPRQSPCAQAVAFSAAVELVTPRLGWVVCTGQPGAGQQAKVVFRTTNSGRTWLPMTGRL
;
A
#
# COMPACT_ATOMS: atom_id res chain seq x y z
N MET A 1 -9.70 29.66 -1.62
CA MET A 1 -9.17 28.34 -2.01
C MET A 1 -10.22 27.71 -2.91
N PHE A 2 -9.89 27.41 -4.17
CA PHE A 2 -10.85 26.85 -5.13
C PHE A 2 -11.13 25.38 -4.78
N VAL A 3 -12.41 25.06 -4.60
CA VAL A 3 -12.93 23.71 -4.35
C VAL A 3 -13.62 23.28 -5.63
N ASP A 4 -13.14 22.21 -6.25
CA ASP A 4 -13.69 21.72 -7.50
C ASP A 4 -14.85 20.76 -7.20
N PRO A 5 -16.07 20.98 -7.76
CA PRO A 5 -17.25 20.16 -7.48
C PRO A 5 -17.28 18.83 -8.24
N ALA A 6 -16.29 18.55 -9.08
CA ALA A 6 -16.18 17.31 -9.83
C ALA A 6 -14.78 16.67 -9.66
N PRO A 7 -14.65 15.34 -9.79
CA PRO A 7 -13.35 14.69 -9.83
C PRO A 7 -12.49 15.30 -10.94
N PRO A 8 -11.20 15.58 -10.70
CA PRO A 8 -10.35 16.16 -11.73
C PRO A 8 -10.31 15.25 -12.98
N ALA A 9 -10.68 15.78 -14.15
CA ALA A 9 -10.78 15.01 -15.40
C ALA A 9 -9.48 14.25 -15.76
N GLY A 10 -9.61 13.10 -16.44
CA GLY A 10 -8.49 12.27 -16.91
C GLY A 10 -8.21 11.02 -16.06
N HIS A 11 -7.21 10.23 -16.48
CA HIS A 11 -6.91 8.93 -15.83
C HIS A 11 -6.27 9.10 -14.45
N PRO A 12 -6.87 8.57 -13.37
CA PRO A 12 -6.26 8.59 -12.05
C PRO A 12 -4.99 7.74 -12.00
N ALA A 13 -4.01 8.21 -11.24
CA ALA A 13 -2.85 7.40 -10.87
C ALA A 13 -3.17 6.49 -9.68
N ALA A 14 -3.90 6.99 -8.69
CA ALA A 14 -4.29 6.24 -7.50
C ALA A 14 -5.41 6.95 -6.73
N ILE A 15 -6.12 6.18 -5.90
CA ILE A 15 -7.08 6.69 -4.92
C ILE A 15 -6.93 5.88 -3.63
N ALA A 16 -7.09 6.52 -2.46
CA ALA A 16 -7.06 5.85 -1.17
C ALA A 16 -7.96 6.59 -0.17
N PHE A 17 -8.68 5.86 0.68
CA PHE A 17 -9.62 6.43 1.64
C PHE A 17 -9.24 6.08 3.08
N TRP A 18 -9.44 7.03 3.98
CA TRP A 18 -9.42 6.76 5.42
C TRP A 18 -10.78 6.31 5.92
N ASP A 19 -11.84 6.86 5.33
CA ASP A 19 -13.24 6.58 5.63
C ASP A 19 -14.12 6.93 4.41
N LEU A 20 -15.43 6.71 4.53
CA LEU A 20 -16.40 6.94 3.43
C LEU A 20 -16.46 8.40 2.94
N HIS A 21 -16.00 9.36 3.73
CA HIS A 21 -16.06 10.78 3.42
C HIS A 21 -14.69 11.34 3.04
N ARG A 22 -13.61 10.80 3.62
CA ARG A 22 -12.26 11.35 3.48
C ARG A 22 -11.36 10.43 2.69
N GLY A 23 -10.81 10.95 1.61
CA GLY A 23 -9.87 10.23 0.77
C GLY A 23 -8.96 11.15 -0.03
N LEU A 24 -7.92 10.53 -0.57
CA LEU A 24 -6.95 11.14 -1.46
C LEU A 24 -7.13 10.59 -2.86
N PHE A 25 -7.06 11.49 -3.83
CA PHE A 25 -7.04 11.18 -5.26
C PHE A 25 -5.74 11.74 -5.84
N ALA A 26 -5.05 10.96 -6.68
CA ALA A 26 -3.84 11.40 -7.35
C ALA A 26 -3.94 11.27 -8.86
N ARG A 27 -3.42 12.28 -9.56
CA ARG A 27 -3.30 12.34 -11.02
C ARG A 27 -2.05 13.11 -11.39
N GLY A 28 -1.26 12.53 -12.31
CA GLY A 28 0.01 13.13 -12.73
C GLY A 28 0.93 13.33 -11.53
N SER A 29 1.15 14.60 -11.14
CA SER A 29 1.99 15.00 -10.02
C SER A 29 1.23 15.77 -8.94
N THR A 30 -0.10 15.63 -8.88
CA THR A 30 -0.94 16.36 -7.93
C THR A 30 -1.77 15.38 -7.11
N VAL A 31 -1.93 15.69 -5.81
CA VAL A 31 -2.84 15.00 -4.90
C VAL A 31 -3.93 15.96 -4.46
N TRP A 32 -5.16 15.47 -4.52
CA TRP A 32 -6.35 16.13 -4.04
C TRP A 32 -6.91 15.39 -2.83
N LEU A 33 -7.48 16.14 -1.90
CA LEU A 33 -8.23 15.65 -0.74
C LEU A 33 -9.71 15.90 -0.97
N THR A 34 -10.52 14.87 -0.74
CA THR A 34 -11.97 15.03 -0.51
C THR A 34 -12.28 14.85 0.98
N THR A 35 -13.31 15.54 1.45
CA THR A 35 -13.86 15.38 2.80
C THR A 35 -15.36 15.10 2.82
N ASP A 36 -15.96 14.86 1.67
CA ASP A 36 -17.40 14.70 1.44
C ASP A 36 -17.74 13.50 0.53
N GLY A 37 -16.83 12.53 0.44
CA GLY A 37 -17.02 11.28 -0.31
C GLY A 37 -16.77 11.43 -1.80
N GLY A 38 -15.96 12.42 -2.20
CA GLY A 38 -15.62 12.69 -3.60
C GLY A 38 -16.59 13.62 -4.31
N ARG A 39 -17.45 14.34 -3.58
CA ARG A 39 -18.28 15.40 -4.17
C ARG A 39 -17.49 16.67 -4.43
N SER A 40 -16.47 16.92 -3.62
CA SER A 40 -15.56 18.02 -3.84
C SER A 40 -14.12 17.69 -3.49
N PHE A 41 -13.20 18.41 -4.15
CA PHE A 41 -11.77 18.17 -4.05
C PHE A 41 -10.99 19.47 -3.88
N ARG A 42 -9.94 19.43 -3.05
CA ARG A 42 -8.94 20.49 -2.94
C ARG A 42 -7.53 19.94 -3.05
N VAL A 43 -6.63 20.66 -3.70
CA VAL A 43 -5.22 20.27 -3.83
C VAL A 43 -4.54 20.33 -2.46
N VAL A 44 -3.84 19.25 -2.08
CA VAL A 44 -3.07 19.15 -0.83
C VAL A 44 -1.59 18.85 -1.06
N LEU A 45 -1.20 18.45 -2.26
CA LEU A 45 0.20 18.24 -2.62
C LEU A 45 0.40 18.42 -4.12
N ARG A 46 1.50 19.06 -4.50
CA ARG A 46 2.06 19.05 -5.85
C ARG A 46 3.51 18.58 -5.78
N THR A 47 3.89 17.67 -6.66
CA THR A 47 5.21 17.06 -6.70
C THR A 47 5.91 17.37 -8.03
N HIS A 48 7.23 17.25 -8.06
CA HIS A 48 7.99 17.34 -9.32
C HIS A 48 8.03 16.01 -10.08
N LYS A 49 7.77 14.89 -9.40
CA LYS A 49 7.72 13.55 -9.98
C LYS A 49 6.28 13.08 -10.13
N ARG A 50 6.04 12.17 -11.07
CA ARG A 50 4.75 11.49 -11.20
C ARG A 50 4.48 10.66 -9.94
N ILE A 51 3.21 10.64 -9.55
CA ILE A 51 2.69 9.80 -8.48
C ILE A 51 2.31 8.46 -9.09
N THR A 52 2.68 7.37 -8.41
CA THR A 52 2.44 5.99 -8.87
C THR A 52 1.56 5.20 -7.91
N GLY A 53 1.31 5.70 -6.71
CA GLY A 53 0.50 5.02 -5.70
C GLY A 53 0.15 5.91 -4.52
N LEU A 54 -0.86 5.48 -3.76
CA LEU A 54 -1.30 6.11 -2.52
C LEU A 54 -1.57 5.02 -1.47
N GLN A 55 -1.24 5.31 -0.22
CA GLN A 55 -1.72 4.57 0.95
C GLN A 55 -2.39 5.58 1.88
N ALA A 56 -3.58 5.25 2.38
CA ALA A 56 -4.26 5.98 3.44
C ALA A 56 -4.43 5.04 4.64
N PHE A 57 -3.94 5.44 5.81
CA PHE A 57 -3.92 4.59 7.00
C PHE A 57 -4.04 5.43 8.29
N ALA A 58 -4.22 4.76 9.43
CA ALA A 58 -4.29 5.33 10.78
C ALA A 58 -4.95 6.72 10.87
N GLY A 59 -6.26 6.79 10.62
CA GLY A 59 -7.07 7.98 10.87
C GLY A 59 -6.90 9.10 9.85
N ARG A 60 -5.66 9.60 9.62
CA ARG A 60 -5.36 10.70 8.67
C ARG A 60 -3.93 10.66 8.11
N ASP A 61 -3.25 9.53 8.20
CA ASP A 61 -1.89 9.41 7.69
C ASP A 61 -1.90 8.89 6.26
N ALA A 62 -0.93 9.30 5.47
CA ALA A 62 -0.83 8.80 4.11
C ALA A 62 0.61 8.76 3.61
N ILE A 63 0.84 7.87 2.65
CA ILE A 63 2.06 7.85 1.85
C ILE A 63 1.70 8.02 0.38
N VAL A 64 2.45 8.88 -0.31
CA VAL A 64 2.38 9.11 -1.75
C VAL A 64 3.62 8.50 -2.39
N ASP A 65 3.43 7.48 -3.21
CA ASP A 65 4.51 6.81 -3.92
C ASP A 65 4.88 7.61 -5.17
N LEU A 66 6.17 7.89 -5.35
CA LEU A 66 6.71 8.55 -6.54
C LEU A 66 7.34 7.49 -7.45
N ASN A 67 8.67 7.43 -7.54
CA ASN A 67 9.37 6.28 -8.08
C ASN A 67 10.07 5.59 -6.91
N ARG A 68 9.62 4.38 -6.54
CA ARG A 68 10.19 3.67 -5.40
C ARG A 68 11.72 3.55 -5.56
N PRO A 69 12.48 3.75 -4.46
CA PRO A 69 12.00 3.80 -3.07
C PRO A 69 11.54 5.19 -2.59
N ALA A 70 11.53 6.22 -3.44
CA ALA A 70 11.16 7.58 -3.02
C ALA A 70 9.65 7.76 -2.89
N ALA A 71 9.24 8.39 -1.79
CA ALA A 71 7.86 8.68 -1.45
C ALA A 71 7.77 9.97 -0.60
N LEU A 72 6.55 10.44 -0.37
CA LEU A 72 6.24 11.48 0.58
C LEU A 72 5.24 10.95 1.60
N ARG A 73 5.36 11.39 2.85
CA ARG A 73 4.50 10.96 3.95
C ARG A 73 3.90 12.14 4.68
N THR A 74 2.62 12.04 5.00
CA THR A 74 1.91 12.94 5.91
C THR A 74 1.48 12.16 7.15
N LEU A 75 1.50 12.84 8.29
CA LEU A 75 1.00 12.35 9.58
C LEU A 75 -0.09 13.27 10.16
N ASP A 76 -0.64 14.17 9.33
CA ASP A 76 -1.49 15.27 9.77
C ASP A 76 -2.66 15.56 8.80
N GLY A 77 -3.05 14.57 7.99
CA GLY A 77 -4.15 14.69 7.03
C GLY A 77 -3.79 15.50 5.79
N GLY A 78 -2.52 15.46 5.38
CA GLY A 78 -2.03 16.15 4.20
C GLY A 78 -1.79 17.65 4.40
N ARG A 79 -1.71 18.14 5.64
CA ARG A 79 -1.34 19.53 5.94
C ARG A 79 0.15 19.77 5.72
N SER A 80 0.97 18.79 6.07
CA SER A 80 2.39 18.77 5.77
C SER A 80 2.83 17.41 5.21
N TRP A 81 3.84 17.46 4.36
CA TRP A 81 4.41 16.30 3.69
C TRP A 81 5.92 16.29 3.87
N ARG A 82 6.47 15.14 4.26
CA ARG A 82 7.91 14.95 4.47
C ARG A 82 8.44 13.85 3.56
N GLY A 83 9.72 13.94 3.21
CA GLY A 83 10.43 12.88 2.50
C GLY A 83 10.31 11.54 3.23
N PHE A 84 9.94 10.49 2.50
CA PHE A 84 9.89 9.12 3.00
C PHE A 84 10.57 8.18 2.02
N ARG A 85 11.32 7.21 2.53
CA ARG A 85 12.02 6.24 1.69
C ARG A 85 11.71 4.83 2.16
N TYR A 86 11.17 4.03 1.26
CA TYR A 86 10.93 2.62 1.56
C TYR A 86 12.24 1.85 1.68
N ARG A 87 12.35 1.03 2.73
CA ARG A 87 13.37 -0.03 2.81
C ARG A 87 12.91 -1.31 2.12
N TYR A 88 11.60 -1.57 2.16
CA TYR A 88 10.93 -2.69 1.51
C TYR A 88 9.65 -2.18 0.86
N THR A 89 9.22 -2.81 -0.22
CA THR A 89 7.85 -2.69 -0.71
C THR A 89 6.92 -3.13 0.42
N ALA A 90 6.12 -2.22 0.97
CA ALA A 90 5.36 -2.49 2.18
C ALA A 90 4.03 -1.76 2.21
N ASP A 91 3.12 -2.32 3.00
CA ASP A 91 1.80 -1.76 3.29
C ASP A 91 1.69 -1.43 4.78
N PHE A 92 1.32 -0.17 5.08
CA PHE A 92 1.24 0.38 6.43
C PHE A 92 -0.21 0.35 6.94
N ALA A 93 -0.48 -0.43 7.99
CA ALA A 93 -1.75 -0.36 8.71
C ALA A 93 -1.83 0.85 9.65
N THR A 94 -0.68 1.32 10.13
CA THR A 94 -0.58 2.44 11.08
C THR A 94 0.71 3.22 10.87
N THR A 95 0.91 4.30 11.62
CA THR A 95 2.19 5.02 11.62
C THR A 95 3.41 4.15 11.91
N ARG A 96 3.21 3.07 12.68
CA ARG A 96 4.29 2.26 13.24
C ARG A 96 4.37 0.87 12.62
N VAL A 97 3.24 0.29 12.25
CA VAL A 97 3.15 -1.12 11.85
C VAL A 97 2.92 -1.24 10.35
N ALA A 98 3.83 -1.95 9.69
CA ALA A 98 3.74 -2.32 8.29
C ALA A 98 4.32 -3.70 8.03
N LEU A 99 3.80 -4.36 7.00
CA LEU A 99 4.32 -5.62 6.49
C LEU A 99 4.89 -5.37 5.09
N GLY A 100 6.14 -5.80 4.90
CA GLY A 100 6.91 -5.58 3.69
C GLY A 100 7.40 -6.87 3.07
N LEU A 101 7.61 -6.81 1.76
CA LEU A 101 8.15 -7.88 0.94
C LEU A 101 9.64 -7.68 0.76
N ARG A 102 10.41 -8.74 1.01
CA ARG A 102 11.81 -8.83 0.62
C ARG A 102 11.87 -9.50 -0.75
N ALA A 103 11.99 -8.72 -1.81
CA ALA A 103 12.29 -9.23 -3.14
C ALA A 103 13.74 -9.74 -3.24
N GLY A 104 13.94 -10.78 -4.03
CA GLY A 104 15.22 -11.28 -4.52
C GLY A 104 15.43 -10.93 -5.99
N ARG A 105 16.34 -11.63 -6.66
CA ARG A 105 16.49 -11.52 -8.12
C ARG A 105 15.21 -11.98 -8.82
N PHE A 106 14.86 -11.34 -9.94
CA PHE A 106 13.70 -11.68 -10.78
C PHE A 106 12.36 -11.68 -10.01
N GLU A 107 12.14 -10.69 -9.14
CA GLU A 107 10.92 -10.52 -8.32
C GLU A 107 10.62 -11.61 -7.28
N LEU A 108 11.43 -12.67 -7.22
CA LEU A 108 11.25 -13.78 -6.29
C LEU A 108 11.09 -13.30 -4.85
N VAL A 109 9.99 -13.65 -4.22
CA VAL A 109 9.74 -13.25 -2.84
C VAL A 109 10.59 -14.11 -1.90
N ARG A 110 11.59 -13.49 -1.28
CA ARG A 110 12.53 -14.15 -0.35
C ARG A 110 12.10 -14.10 1.11
N GLY A 111 11.00 -13.44 1.41
CA GLY A 111 10.43 -13.41 2.75
C GLY A 111 9.61 -12.17 3.04
N LEU A 112 8.94 -12.20 4.18
CA LEU A 112 8.21 -11.06 4.73
C LEU A 112 9.05 -10.36 5.81
N ARG A 113 8.80 -9.07 5.98
CA ARG A 113 9.45 -8.18 6.95
C ARG A 113 8.38 -7.39 7.68
N LEU A 114 8.36 -7.42 9.01
CA LEU A 114 7.45 -6.61 9.82
C LEU A 114 8.22 -5.48 10.49
N THR A 115 7.72 -4.24 10.38
CA THR A 115 8.15 -3.13 11.22
C THR A 115 7.09 -2.84 12.29
N ARG A 116 7.54 -2.33 13.44
CA ARG A 116 6.69 -1.79 14.51
C ARG A 116 7.13 -0.39 14.95
N ASP A 117 8.02 0.24 14.18
CA ASP A 117 8.64 1.55 14.46
C ASP A 117 8.62 2.45 13.22
N GLY A 118 7.63 2.26 12.34
CA GLY A 118 7.40 3.14 11.20
C GLY A 118 8.41 2.96 10.06
N GLY A 119 9.07 1.81 10.02
CA GLY A 119 10.03 1.44 8.99
C GLY A 119 11.49 1.69 9.36
N ALA A 120 11.78 2.12 10.60
CA ALA A 120 13.14 2.31 11.08
C ALA A 120 13.89 0.97 11.22
N SER A 121 13.23 -0.05 11.76
CA SER A 121 13.73 -1.42 11.82
C SER A 121 12.69 -2.43 11.33
N TRP A 122 13.19 -3.57 10.83
CA TRP A 122 12.37 -4.61 10.21
C TRP A 122 12.81 -5.98 10.67
N ARG A 123 11.88 -6.78 11.17
CA ARG A 123 12.12 -8.13 11.64
C ARG A 123 11.59 -9.17 10.64
N PRO A 124 12.30 -10.29 10.42
CA PRO A 124 11.81 -11.38 9.59
C PRO A 124 10.42 -11.87 10.01
N ARG A 125 9.61 -12.23 9.01
CA ARG A 125 8.38 -13.00 9.16
C ARG A 125 8.36 -14.16 8.19
N GLN A 126 7.75 -15.26 8.62
CA GLN A 126 7.55 -16.41 7.76
C GLN A 126 6.65 -16.00 6.60
N SER A 127 7.09 -16.32 5.39
CA SER A 127 6.30 -16.10 4.18
C SER A 127 5.47 -17.36 3.91
N PRO A 128 4.14 -17.26 3.75
CA PRO A 128 3.34 -18.38 3.27
C PRO A 128 3.68 -18.73 1.82
N CYS A 129 4.29 -17.79 1.09
CA CYS A 129 4.67 -17.96 -0.30
C CYS A 129 5.92 -18.83 -0.49
N ALA A 130 6.58 -19.29 0.58
CA ALA A 130 7.78 -20.13 0.47
C ALA A 130 7.48 -21.56 -0.01
N GLN A 131 6.22 -22.00 0.05
CA GLN A 131 5.78 -23.37 -0.29
C GLN A 131 5.44 -23.56 -1.78
N ALA A 132 5.44 -22.48 -2.56
CA ALA A 132 5.38 -22.49 -4.01
C ALA A 132 6.58 -21.70 -4.51
N VAL A 133 7.07 -21.93 -5.72
CA VAL A 133 8.04 -20.99 -6.34
C VAL A 133 7.30 -19.67 -6.59
N ALA A 134 7.16 -18.86 -5.55
CA ALA A 134 6.41 -17.62 -5.60
C ALA A 134 7.26 -16.59 -6.33
N PHE A 135 6.94 -16.46 -7.61
CA PHE A 135 7.52 -15.50 -8.52
C PHE A 135 7.28 -14.07 -8.05
N SER A 136 6.10 -13.80 -7.49
CA SER A 136 5.76 -12.50 -6.92
C SER A 136 4.76 -12.64 -5.78
N ALA A 137 4.59 -11.57 -5.01
CA ALA A 137 3.51 -11.46 -4.05
C ALA A 137 3.10 -10.00 -3.87
N ALA A 138 1.86 -9.82 -3.42
CA ALA A 138 1.36 -8.57 -2.87
C ALA A 138 1.00 -8.79 -1.40
N VAL A 139 1.06 -7.72 -0.60
CA VAL A 139 0.75 -7.75 0.83
C VAL A 139 -0.07 -6.54 1.22
N GLU A 140 -1.02 -6.75 2.12
CA GLU A 140 -1.88 -5.71 2.68
C GLU A 140 -2.12 -5.99 4.17
N LEU A 141 -2.08 -4.94 4.99
CA LEU A 141 -2.51 -4.96 6.39
C LEU A 141 -3.67 -3.98 6.58
N VAL A 142 -4.85 -4.52 6.88
CA VAL A 142 -6.01 -3.70 7.26
C VAL A 142 -5.89 -3.21 8.70
N THR A 143 -5.30 -4.03 9.58
CA THR A 143 -4.97 -3.63 10.95
C THR A 143 -3.57 -4.11 11.31
N PRO A 144 -2.98 -3.68 12.44
CA PRO A 144 -1.71 -4.23 12.91
C PRO A 144 -1.67 -5.76 13.06
N ARG A 145 -2.82 -6.45 13.07
CA ARG A 145 -2.94 -7.90 13.24
C ARG A 145 -3.57 -8.61 12.05
N LEU A 146 -4.51 -7.98 11.36
CA LEU A 146 -5.28 -8.55 10.25
C LEU A 146 -4.69 -8.10 8.91
N GLY A 147 -4.45 -9.06 8.02
CA GLY A 147 -3.95 -8.76 6.68
C GLY A 147 -3.97 -9.96 5.75
N TRP A 148 -3.56 -9.71 4.51
CA TRP A 148 -3.55 -10.69 3.43
C TRP A 148 -2.22 -10.66 2.68
N VAL A 149 -1.86 -11.81 2.13
CA VAL A 149 -0.80 -11.95 1.15
C VAL A 149 -1.34 -12.74 -0.02
N VAL A 150 -1.14 -12.23 -1.23
CA VAL A 150 -1.40 -12.97 -2.46
C VAL A 150 -0.07 -13.43 -3.01
N CYS A 151 0.13 -14.75 -3.10
CA CYS A 151 1.32 -15.35 -3.69
C CYS A 151 0.99 -15.78 -5.13
N THR A 152 1.87 -15.46 -6.08
CA THR A 152 1.71 -15.87 -7.49
C THR A 152 2.87 -16.74 -7.94
N GLY A 153 2.57 -17.83 -8.66
CA GLY A 153 3.56 -18.64 -9.34
C GLY A 153 4.15 -17.96 -10.57
N GLN A 154 5.14 -18.61 -11.19
CA GLN A 154 5.68 -18.18 -12.47
C GLN A 154 4.56 -18.22 -13.54
N PRO A 155 4.37 -17.15 -14.33
CA PRO A 155 3.40 -17.18 -15.42
C PRO A 155 3.83 -18.20 -16.49
N GLY A 156 2.86 -18.94 -17.01
CA GLY A 156 3.00 -19.81 -18.19
C GLY A 156 1.96 -19.46 -19.26
N ALA A 157 2.01 -20.13 -20.41
CA ALA A 157 1.05 -19.90 -21.49
C ALA A 157 -0.39 -20.16 -20.98
N GLY A 158 -1.18 -19.09 -20.87
CA GLY A 158 -2.60 -19.13 -20.49
C GLY A 158 -2.90 -19.21 -18.98
N GLN A 159 -1.91 -19.41 -18.10
CA GLN A 159 -2.18 -19.64 -16.67
C GLN A 159 -1.09 -19.06 -15.76
N GLN A 160 -1.51 -18.59 -14.58
CA GLN A 160 -0.62 -18.30 -13.46
C GLN A 160 -1.28 -18.76 -12.16
N ALA A 161 -0.63 -19.66 -11.43
CA ALA A 161 -1.12 -20.09 -10.12
C ALA A 161 -1.16 -18.90 -9.14
N LYS A 162 -2.24 -18.76 -8.37
CA LYS A 162 -2.39 -17.74 -7.34
C LYS A 162 -2.99 -18.37 -6.09
N VAL A 163 -2.50 -17.98 -4.93
CA VAL A 163 -3.07 -18.38 -3.63
C VAL A 163 -3.15 -17.16 -2.74
N VAL A 164 -4.30 -16.97 -2.09
CA VAL A 164 -4.50 -15.92 -1.11
C VAL A 164 -4.35 -16.52 0.28
N PHE A 165 -3.60 -15.86 1.15
CA PHE A 165 -3.46 -16.21 2.56
C PHE A 165 -3.95 -15.06 3.43
N ARG A 166 -4.57 -15.41 4.56
CA ARG A 166 -5.00 -14.46 5.58
C ARG A 166 -4.19 -14.65 6.86
N THR A 167 -3.86 -13.56 7.53
CA THR A 167 -3.33 -13.56 8.90
C THR A 167 -4.25 -12.78 9.84
N THR A 168 -4.32 -13.21 11.10
CA THR A 168 -5.01 -12.50 12.18
C THR A 168 -4.07 -12.19 13.35
N ASN A 169 -2.77 -12.44 13.19
CA ASN A 169 -1.75 -12.33 14.24
C ASN A 169 -0.45 -11.66 13.75
N SER A 170 -0.58 -10.61 12.93
CA SER A 170 0.55 -9.81 12.42
C SER A 170 1.54 -10.61 11.55
N GLY A 171 1.03 -11.57 10.77
CA GLY A 171 1.84 -12.40 9.87
C GLY A 171 2.73 -13.40 10.60
N ARG A 172 2.38 -13.79 11.84
CA ARG A 172 3.05 -14.90 12.54
C ARG A 172 2.64 -16.24 11.94
N THR A 173 1.35 -16.40 11.67
CA THR A 173 0.80 -17.54 10.93
C THR A 173 -0.14 -17.05 9.83
N TRP A 174 -0.31 -17.91 8.83
CA TRP A 174 -1.07 -17.64 7.61
C TRP A 174 -1.97 -18.84 7.32
N LEU A 175 -3.24 -18.57 7.04
CA LEU A 175 -4.21 -19.58 6.63
C LEU A 175 -4.53 -19.39 5.15
N PRO A 176 -4.43 -20.43 4.30
CA PRO A 176 -4.85 -20.33 2.93
C PRO A 176 -6.35 -20.07 2.86
N MET A 177 -6.74 -19.15 1.99
CA MET A 177 -8.14 -18.94 1.64
C MET A 177 -8.47 -19.88 0.49
N THR A 178 -9.17 -20.98 0.79
CA THR A 178 -9.75 -21.85 -0.22
C THR A 178 -11.17 -21.37 -0.51
N GLY A 179 -11.48 -21.15 -1.78
CA GLY A 179 -12.87 -20.97 -2.19
C GLY A 179 -13.56 -22.33 -2.26
N ARG A 180 -14.67 -22.51 -1.54
CA ARG A 180 -15.83 -23.06 -2.20
C ARG A 180 -16.53 -21.87 -2.84
N LEU A 181 -16.53 -21.83 -4.17
CA LEU A 181 -17.50 -21.02 -4.91
C LEU A 181 -18.91 -21.57 -4.62
#